data_AF-A0A1Q7IRT1-F1
#
_entry.id   AF-A0A1Q7IRT1-F1
#
_cell.length_a   1.000
_cell.length_b   1.000
_cell.length_c   1.000
_cell.angle_alpha   90.00
_cell.angle_beta   90.00
_cell.angle_gamma   90.00
#
_symmetry.space_group_name_H-M   'P 1'
#
loop_
_entity.id
_entity.type
_entity.pdbx_description
1 polymer ?
#
loop_
_entity_poly.entity_id
_entity_poly.type
_entity_poly.pdbx_seq_one_letter_code
_entity_poly.pdbx_strand_id
1 'polypeptide(L)'
;MTDRSGRFRFYDRTDAPARLDETSLPFGLVVNAAALPPPGAKRGDIGVIPTSPLEVEFLLMPGDDGRVPKVDFHSALVRARDARGDLWTAQVDSAGLATFHALPPGRYELDVDLTGLSEPLQPRGPIPAFTVEIGGAAPRLKVPVYPRRIRMRDGSRPGSPGSGPSGSTP
;
A
#
# COMPACT_ATOMS: atom_id res chain seq x y z
N MET A 1 29.90 8.34 -8.98
CA MET A 1 30.31 8.12 -7.57
C MET A 1 30.15 9.43 -6.82
N THR A 2 29.58 9.39 -5.62
CA THR A 2 29.30 10.57 -4.79
C THR A 2 30.17 10.51 -3.52
N ASP A 3 30.78 11.62 -3.13
CA ASP A 3 31.60 11.71 -1.92
C ASP A 3 30.79 12.11 -0.68
N ARG A 4 31.44 12.18 0.49
CA ARG A 4 30.82 12.54 1.78
C ARG A 4 30.24 13.96 1.80
N SER A 5 30.68 14.84 0.90
CA SER A 5 30.16 16.21 0.76
C SER A 5 28.97 16.31 -0.20
N GLY A 6 28.49 15.18 -0.74
CA GLY A 6 27.40 15.15 -1.71
C GLY A 6 27.84 15.50 -3.13
N ARG A 7 29.16 15.63 -3.37
CA ARG A 7 29.68 15.97 -4.69
C ARG A 7 29.84 14.70 -5.51
N PHE A 8 29.40 14.75 -6.77
CA PHE A 8 29.47 13.62 -7.68
C PHE A 8 30.24 13.97 -8.96
N ARG A 9 30.76 12.94 -9.62
CA ARG A 9 31.36 13.04 -10.95
C ARG A 9 30.93 11.85 -11.82
N PHE A 10 30.56 12.15 -13.06
CA PHE A 10 30.40 11.17 -14.12
C PHE A 10 31.75 11.00 -14.83
N TYR A 11 32.20 9.75 -14.97
CA TYR A 11 33.46 9.43 -15.63
C TYR A 11 33.30 9.29 -17.15
N ASP A 12 32.14 8.80 -17.59
CA ASP A 12 31.79 8.72 -19.01
C ASP A 12 30.98 9.94 -19.43
N ARG A 13 31.31 10.49 -20.61
CA ARG A 13 30.45 11.49 -21.26
C ARG A 13 29.29 10.73 -21.89
N THR A 14 28.11 10.91 -21.31
CA THR A 14 26.85 10.46 -21.88
C THR A 14 25.93 11.66 -22.03
N ASP A 15 25.14 11.68 -23.09
CA ASP A 15 24.08 12.66 -23.29
C ASP A 15 22.81 12.30 -22.51
N ALA A 16 22.82 11.15 -21.83
CA ALA A 16 21.73 10.72 -20.96
C ALA A 16 21.56 11.67 -19.77
N PRO A 17 20.31 11.95 -19.34
CA PRO A 17 20.05 12.76 -18.16
C PRO A 17 20.63 12.12 -16.90
N ALA A 18 21.18 12.95 -16.02
CA ALA A 18 21.62 12.50 -14.71
C ALA A 18 20.43 11.93 -13.91
N ARG A 19 20.60 10.72 -13.38
CA ARG A 19 19.61 10.06 -12.51
C ARG A 19 20.30 9.69 -11.20
N LEU A 20 19.58 9.91 -10.10
CA LEU A 20 19.99 9.44 -8.79
C LEU A 20 19.16 8.19 -8.46
N ASP A 21 19.84 7.15 -7.98
CA ASP A 21 19.16 5.95 -7.48
C ASP A 21 18.53 6.26 -6.13
N GLU A 22 17.20 6.31 -6.08
CA GLU A 22 16.45 6.64 -4.87
C GLU A 22 16.63 5.59 -3.76
N THR A 23 16.99 4.34 -4.10
CA THR A 23 17.26 3.30 -3.10
C THR A 23 18.57 3.54 -2.33
N SER A 24 19.43 4.40 -2.87
CA SER A 24 20.70 4.78 -2.23
C SER A 24 20.58 6.02 -1.33
N LEU A 25 19.41 6.67 -1.30
CA LEU A 25 19.17 7.83 -0.45
C LEU A 25 18.93 7.40 1.01
N PRO A 26 19.36 8.22 1.99
CA PRO A 26 18.90 8.09 3.36
C PRO A 26 17.37 8.11 3.44
N PHE A 27 16.80 7.36 4.39
CA PHE A 27 15.35 7.36 4.64
C PHE A 27 14.82 8.77 4.84
N GLY A 28 13.63 9.04 4.29
CA GLY A 28 13.00 10.35 4.35
C GLY A 28 13.56 11.36 3.35
N LEU A 29 14.36 10.93 2.36
CA LEU A 29 14.80 11.78 1.25
C LEU A 29 14.34 11.19 -0.08
N VAL A 30 13.88 12.06 -0.97
CA VAL A 30 13.57 11.72 -2.36
C VAL A 30 14.18 12.74 -3.32
N VAL A 31 14.36 12.35 -4.58
CA VAL A 31 14.87 13.24 -5.62
C VAL A 31 13.83 14.32 -5.94
N ASN A 32 14.26 15.58 -5.96
CA ASN A 32 13.45 16.66 -6.50
C ASN A 32 13.54 16.67 -8.03
N ALA A 33 12.58 16.03 -8.68
CA ALA A 33 12.52 15.94 -10.14
C ALA A 33 12.50 17.32 -10.84
N ALA A 34 11.97 18.36 -10.19
CA ALA A 34 11.93 19.71 -10.74
C ALA A 34 13.29 20.43 -10.69
N ALA A 35 14.23 19.94 -9.87
CA ALA A 35 15.57 20.48 -9.72
C ALA A 35 16.64 19.60 -10.40
N LEU A 36 16.25 18.72 -11.33
CA LEU A 36 17.20 17.93 -12.09
C LEU A 36 17.89 18.78 -13.16
N PRO A 37 19.21 18.63 -13.34
CA PRO A 37 19.91 19.34 -14.39
C PRO A 37 19.48 18.82 -15.77
N PRO A 38 19.45 19.69 -16.80
CA PRO A 38 19.04 19.29 -18.13
C PRO A 38 20.01 18.26 -18.75
N PRO A 39 19.56 17.43 -19.70
CA PRO A 39 20.43 16.51 -20.42
C PRO A 39 21.66 17.21 -21.03
N GLY A 40 22.84 16.59 -20.93
CA GLY A 40 24.09 17.16 -21.44
C GLY A 40 24.71 18.28 -20.58
N ALA A 41 24.13 18.64 -19.43
CA ALA A 41 24.72 19.60 -18.51
C ALA A 41 26.08 19.10 -17.97
N LYS A 42 27.14 19.90 -18.18
CA LYS A 42 28.50 19.58 -17.68
C LYS A 42 28.65 19.76 -16.17
N ARG A 43 27.75 20.53 -15.55
CA ARG A 43 27.63 20.79 -14.12
C ARG A 43 26.16 20.98 -13.79
N GLY A 44 25.76 20.53 -12.61
CA GLY A 44 24.40 20.67 -12.14
C GLY A 44 24.27 20.04 -10.77
N ASP A 45 23.31 20.55 -10.00
CA ASP A 45 22.98 20.01 -8.69
C ASP A 45 21.77 19.08 -8.84
N ILE A 46 21.76 17.98 -8.08
CA ILE A 46 20.58 17.13 -7.95
C ILE A 46 19.97 17.47 -6.60
N GLY A 47 18.85 18.19 -6.62
CA GLY A 47 18.12 18.51 -5.40
C GLY A 47 17.51 17.24 -4.78
N VAL A 48 17.62 17.10 -3.47
CA VAL A 48 16.85 16.15 -2.67
C VAL A 48 15.95 16.91 -1.72
N ILE A 49 14.79 16.35 -1.42
CA ILE A 49 13.81 16.96 -0.52
C ILE A 49 13.49 16.02 0.64
N PRO A 50 13.41 16.55 1.88
CA PRO A 50 12.93 15.79 3.01
C PRO A 50 11.43 15.51 2.88
N THR A 51 11.07 14.25 3.08
CA THR A 51 9.70 13.77 3.10
C THR A 51 9.38 13.26 4.50
N SER A 52 8.24 13.67 5.04
CA SER A 52 7.77 13.13 6.29
C SER A 52 7.21 11.72 6.09
N PRO A 53 7.42 10.80 7.04
CA PRO A 53 6.87 9.47 6.94
C PRO A 53 5.33 9.52 6.94
N LEU A 54 4.70 8.60 6.23
CA LEU A 54 3.26 8.36 6.31
C LEU A 54 3.03 7.11 7.14
N GLU A 55 2.16 7.22 8.15
CA GLU A 55 1.70 6.09 8.95
C GLU A 55 0.27 5.70 8.54
N VAL A 56 0.05 4.41 8.31
CA VAL A 56 -1.27 3.84 8.09
C VAL A 56 -1.56 2.85 9.20
N GLU A 57 -2.60 3.12 9.99
CA GLU A 57 -3.02 2.33 11.14
C GLU A 57 -4.35 1.64 10.86
N PHE A 58 -4.38 0.32 10.98
CA PHE A 58 -5.62 -0.45 10.94
C PHE A 58 -6.32 -0.42 12.30
N LEU A 59 -7.58 0.02 12.29
CA LEU A 59 -8.44 -0.04 13.46
C LEU A 59 -9.36 -1.26 13.34
N LEU A 60 -9.12 -2.27 14.17
CA LEU A 60 -10.00 -3.44 14.27
C LEU A 60 -11.35 -3.03 14.84
N MET A 61 -12.39 -3.23 14.04
CA MET A 61 -13.76 -2.94 14.42
C MET A 61 -14.51 -4.22 14.78
N PRO A 62 -15.44 -4.17 15.75
CA PRO A 62 -16.27 -5.32 16.08
C PRO A 62 -17.16 -5.74 14.90
N GLY A 63 -17.41 -7.04 14.80
CA GLY A 63 -18.40 -7.61 13.91
C GLY A 63 -19.84 -7.29 14.33
N ASP A 64 -20.80 -7.75 13.53
CA ASP A 64 -22.23 -7.53 13.84
C ASP A 64 -22.69 -8.33 15.09
N ASP A 65 -21.93 -9.36 15.48
CA ASP A 65 -22.07 -10.15 16.70
C ASP A 65 -21.41 -9.49 17.93
N GLY A 66 -20.80 -8.32 17.75
CA GLY A 66 -20.04 -7.61 18.79
C GLY A 66 -18.65 -8.20 19.07
N ARG A 67 -18.24 -9.27 18.37
CA ARG A 67 -16.90 -9.86 18.55
C ARG A 67 -15.86 -9.02 17.81
N VAL A 68 -14.80 -8.66 18.50
CA VAL A 68 -13.60 -8.09 17.87
C VAL A 68 -12.72 -9.24 17.37
N PRO A 69 -12.35 -9.28 16.07
CA PRO A 69 -11.45 -10.29 15.52
C PRO A 69 -10.10 -10.29 16.23
N LYS A 70 -9.48 -11.47 16.38
CA LYS A 70 -8.10 -11.60 16.87
C LYS A 70 -7.21 -11.97 15.71
N VAL A 71 -6.57 -10.97 15.12
CA VAL A 71 -5.79 -11.12 13.87
C VAL A 71 -4.39 -10.58 14.08
N ASP A 72 -3.42 -11.28 13.53
CA ASP A 72 -2.06 -10.79 13.32
C ASP A 72 -1.95 -10.23 11.90
N PHE A 73 -1.50 -8.98 11.77
CA PHE A 73 -1.43 -8.26 10.51
C PHE A 73 -0.13 -8.49 9.72
N HIS A 74 0.78 -9.36 10.15
CA HIS A 74 2.09 -9.52 9.50
C HIS A 74 2.03 -9.89 8.00
N SER A 75 0.93 -10.52 7.55
CA SER A 75 0.69 -10.87 6.14
C SER A 75 -0.10 -9.81 5.35
N ALA A 76 -0.51 -8.71 5.98
CA ALA A 76 -1.17 -7.60 5.32
C ALA A 76 -0.15 -6.65 4.66
N LEU A 77 -0.58 -6.03 3.57
CA LEU A 77 0.20 -5.07 2.82
C LEU A 77 -0.60 -3.79 2.58
N VAL A 78 0.09 -2.66 2.58
CA VAL A 78 -0.46 -1.37 2.18
C VAL A 78 0.28 -0.89 0.95
N ARG A 79 -0.45 -0.44 -0.07
CA ARG A 79 0.09 0.09 -1.31
C ARG A 79 -0.34 1.54 -1.48
N ALA A 80 0.61 2.42 -1.76
CA ALA A 80 0.34 3.79 -2.18
C ALA A 80 0.60 3.91 -3.68
N ARG A 81 -0.36 4.45 -4.44
CA ARG A 81 -0.24 4.68 -5.88
C ARG A 81 -0.38 6.16 -6.19
N ASP A 82 0.53 6.70 -6.99
CA ASP A 82 0.45 8.09 -7.43
C ASP A 82 -0.38 8.26 -8.72
N ALA A 83 -0.52 9.50 -9.19
CA ALA A 83 -1.24 9.81 -10.42
C ALA A 83 -0.57 9.28 -11.71
N ARG A 84 0.72 8.90 -11.64
CA ARG A 84 1.48 8.33 -12.76
C ARG A 84 1.38 6.81 -12.80
N GLY A 85 0.83 6.20 -11.75
CA GLY A 85 0.69 4.75 -11.60
C GLY A 85 1.89 4.11 -10.91
N ASP A 86 2.86 4.89 -10.43
CA ASP A 86 3.97 4.40 -9.64
C ASP A 86 3.45 3.88 -8.29
N LEU A 87 4.04 2.80 -7.79
CA LEU A 87 3.51 2.04 -6.67
C LEU A 87 4.57 1.80 -5.59
N TRP A 88 4.24 2.20 -4.36
CA TRP A 88 5.03 1.95 -3.17
C TRP A 88 4.29 0.94 -2.30
N THR A 89 5.01 0.01 -1.69
CA THR A 89 4.42 -1.00 -0.79
C THR A 89 5.08 -0.92 0.57
N ALA A 90 4.27 -0.94 1.62
CA ALA A 90 4.70 -1.07 3.00
C ALA A 90 4.12 -2.35 3.61
N GLN A 91 4.96 -3.10 4.32
CA GLN A 91 4.51 -4.23 5.11
C GLN A 91 3.91 -3.73 6.42
N VAL A 92 2.83 -4.39 6.86
CA VAL A 92 2.15 -4.07 8.10
C VAL A 92 2.79 -4.87 9.23
N ASP A 93 3.02 -4.24 10.37
CA ASP A 93 3.49 -4.93 11.57
C ASP A 93 2.36 -5.74 12.23
N SER A 94 2.66 -6.47 13.31
CA SER A 94 1.65 -7.27 14.00
C SER A 94 0.57 -6.44 14.71
N ALA A 95 0.83 -5.16 14.97
CA ALA A 95 -0.11 -4.23 15.60
C ALA A 95 -1.04 -3.53 14.58
N GLY A 96 -0.83 -3.75 13.28
CA GLY A 96 -1.63 -3.12 12.22
C GLY A 96 -1.10 -1.76 11.77
N LEU A 97 0.17 -1.44 12.03
CA LEU A 97 0.82 -0.22 11.57
C LEU A 97 1.70 -0.51 10.36
N ALA A 98 1.52 0.28 9.29
CA ALA A 98 2.41 0.31 8.14
C ALA A 98 2.99 1.71 7.99
N THR A 99 4.30 1.79 7.73
CA THR A 99 5.02 3.06 7.61
C THR A 99 5.67 3.18 6.24
N PHE A 100 5.34 4.25 5.51
CA PHE A 100 6.09 4.66 4.33
C PHE A 100 7.12 5.70 4.74
N HIS A 101 8.40 5.36 4.63
CA HIS A 101 9.48 6.25 5.06
C HIS A 101 9.82 7.36 4.06
N ALA A 102 9.52 7.15 2.78
CA ALA A 102 9.82 8.09 1.72
C ALA A 102 8.76 7.97 0.62
N LEU A 103 7.82 8.90 0.61
CA LEU A 103 6.91 9.10 -0.51
C LEU A 103 7.24 10.44 -1.15
N PRO A 104 7.41 10.50 -2.47
CA PRO A 104 7.49 11.78 -3.16
C PRO A 104 6.31 12.70 -2.84
N PRO A 105 6.49 14.03 -2.88
CA PRO A 105 5.37 14.95 -2.77
C PRO A 105 4.38 14.72 -3.92
N GLY A 106 3.11 14.64 -3.58
CA GLY A 106 2.07 14.32 -4.55
C GLY A 106 0.80 13.81 -3.91
N ARG A 107 -0.19 13.54 -4.76
CA ARG A 107 -1.46 12.93 -4.37
C ARG A 107 -1.39 11.43 -4.60
N TYR A 108 -1.86 10.68 -3.62
CA TYR A 108 -1.82 9.22 -3.60
C TYR A 108 -3.19 8.63 -3.33
N GLU A 109 -3.44 7.50 -3.99
CA GLU A 109 -4.50 6.56 -3.65
C GLU A 109 -3.92 5.42 -2.81
N LEU A 110 -4.67 4.99 -1.80
CA LEU A 110 -4.26 3.91 -0.90
C LEU A 110 -5.06 2.65 -1.21
N ASP A 111 -4.34 1.55 -1.41
CA ASP A 111 -4.88 0.21 -1.56
C ASP A 111 -4.37 -0.68 -0.42
N VAL A 112 -5.21 -1.60 0.02
CA VAL A 112 -4.96 -2.42 1.20
C VAL A 112 -5.26 -3.88 0.87
N ASP A 113 -4.25 -4.73 1.03
CA ASP A 113 -4.35 -6.17 0.82
C ASP A 113 -4.38 -6.90 2.16
N LEU A 114 -5.57 -7.43 2.50
CA LEU A 114 -5.84 -8.17 3.74
C LEU A 114 -6.06 -9.67 3.49
N THR A 115 -5.77 -10.16 2.28
CA THR A 115 -6.16 -11.51 1.85
C THR A 115 -5.40 -12.63 2.57
N GLY A 116 -4.20 -12.35 3.08
CA GLY A 116 -3.36 -13.31 3.79
C GLY A 116 -3.66 -13.46 5.28
N LEU A 117 -4.67 -12.78 5.82
CA LEU A 117 -4.98 -12.78 7.25
C LEU A 117 -5.71 -14.06 7.68
N SER A 118 -5.49 -14.48 8.93
CA SER A 118 -6.12 -15.66 9.52
C SER A 118 -7.64 -15.55 9.64
N GLU A 119 -8.15 -14.35 9.90
CA GLU A 119 -9.57 -14.02 9.79
C GLU A 119 -9.77 -12.99 8.67
N PRO A 120 -10.77 -13.17 7.78
CA PRO A 120 -10.99 -12.28 6.66
C PRO A 120 -11.52 -10.92 7.14
N LEU A 121 -10.74 -9.86 6.88
CA LEU A 121 -11.09 -8.48 7.18
C LEU A 121 -11.34 -7.68 5.89
N GLN A 122 -12.14 -6.63 5.99
CA GLN A 122 -12.35 -5.68 4.90
C GLN A 122 -12.62 -4.25 5.43
N PRO A 123 -12.10 -3.20 4.77
CA PRO A 123 -12.56 -1.84 5.00
C PRO A 123 -14.04 -1.70 4.66
N ARG A 124 -14.76 -0.81 5.36
CA ARG A 124 -16.12 -0.41 4.97
C ARG A 124 -16.08 0.98 4.35
N GLY A 125 -16.34 1.05 3.04
CA GLY A 125 -16.34 2.29 2.27
C GLY A 125 -15.01 2.58 1.58
N PRO A 126 -14.93 3.70 0.83
CA PRO A 126 -13.73 4.09 0.12
C PRO A 126 -12.63 4.49 1.10
N ILE A 127 -11.40 4.06 0.84
CA ILE A 127 -10.21 4.53 1.56
C ILE A 127 -9.86 5.92 1.04
N PRO A 128 -9.70 6.94 1.90
CA PRO A 128 -9.44 8.29 1.45
C PRO A 128 -8.06 8.41 0.79
N ALA A 129 -8.02 9.15 -0.32
CA ALA A 129 -6.76 9.62 -0.90
C ALA A 129 -6.07 10.62 0.04
N PHE A 130 -4.76 10.74 -0.07
CA PHE A 130 -3.96 11.65 0.75
C PHE A 130 -2.94 12.41 -0.08
N THR A 131 -2.41 13.49 0.47
CA THR A 131 -1.38 14.31 -0.16
C THR A 131 -0.14 14.32 0.72
N VAL A 132 1.02 14.11 0.11
CA VAL A 132 2.33 14.28 0.75
C VAL A 132 2.88 15.63 0.36
N GLU A 133 3.21 16.45 1.35
CA GLU A 133 3.79 17.79 1.16
C GLU A 133 5.28 17.80 1.52
N ILE A 134 6.04 18.68 0.86
CA ILE A 134 7.46 18.90 1.16
C ILE A 134 7.58 19.49 2.57
N GLY A 135 8.29 18.81 3.46
CA GLY A 135 8.49 19.27 4.85
C GLY A 135 7.21 19.39 5.68
N GLY A 136 6.09 18.83 5.22
CA GLY A 136 4.82 18.80 5.95
C GLY A 136 4.88 17.89 7.17
N ALA A 137 3.85 17.91 8.03
CA ALA A 137 3.75 16.95 9.14
C ALA A 137 3.52 15.52 8.60
N ALA A 138 4.07 14.52 9.31
CA ALA A 138 3.83 13.11 9.02
C ALA A 138 2.32 12.80 9.12
N PRO A 139 1.63 12.49 8.00
CA PRO A 139 0.22 12.17 8.06
C PRO A 139 0.05 10.79 8.72
N ARG A 140 -0.99 10.65 9.54
CA ARG A 140 -1.43 9.35 10.07
C ARG A 140 -2.84 9.06 9.62
N LEU A 141 -2.98 8.03 8.79
CA LEU A 141 -4.25 7.56 8.26
C LEU A 141 -4.77 6.40 9.10
N LYS A 142 -6.01 6.52 9.56
CA LYS A 142 -6.69 5.46 10.31
C LYS A 142 -7.69 4.77 9.39
N VAL A 143 -7.50 3.48 9.16
CA VAL A 143 -8.33 2.68 8.26
C VAL A 143 -9.10 1.65 9.10
N PRO A 144 -10.41 1.86 9.34
CA PRO A 144 -11.22 0.91 10.07
C PRO A 144 -11.47 -0.35 9.23
N VAL A 145 -11.14 -1.50 9.79
CA VAL A 145 -11.30 -2.82 9.17
C VAL A 145 -12.27 -3.66 9.97
N TYR A 146 -13.16 -4.35 9.27
CA TYR A 146 -14.26 -5.11 9.86
C TYR A 146 -14.15 -6.58 9.44
N PRO A 147 -14.56 -7.53 10.30
CA PRO A 147 -14.70 -8.91 9.86
C PRO A 147 -15.69 -9.01 8.69
N ARG A 148 -15.33 -9.82 7.70
CA ARG A 148 -16.16 -10.06 6.53
C ARG A 148 -17.39 -10.87 6.92
N ARG A 149 -18.56 -10.46 6.43
CA ARG A 149 -19.79 -11.26 6.59
C ARG A 149 -19.65 -12.56 5.80
N ILE A 150 -19.60 -13.68 6.49
CA ILE A 150 -19.71 -15.00 5.86
C ILE A 150 -21.19 -15.27 5.62
N ARG A 151 -21.62 -15.27 4.36
CA ARG A 151 -22.92 -15.82 3.99
C ARG A 151 -22.71 -17.31 3.78
N MET A 152 -23.24 -18.15 4.67
CA MET A 152 -23.37 -19.57 4.36
C MET A 152 -24.33 -19.68 3.17
N ARG A 153 -23.86 -20.31 2.09
CA ARG A 153 -24.75 -20.70 1.00
C ARG A 153 -25.53 -21.90 1.53
N ASP A 154 -26.80 -21.70 1.85
CA ASP A 154 -27.68 -22.82 2.19
C ASP A 154 -27.62 -23.81 1.02
N GLY A 155 -27.03 -24.97 1.28
CA GLY A 155 -27.13 -26.12 0.40
C GLY A 155 -28.56 -26.63 0.47
N SER A 156 -29.49 -25.92 -0.18
CA SER A 156 -30.78 -26.50 -0.53
C SER A 156 -30.49 -27.69 -1.44
N ARG A 157 -30.39 -28.85 -0.80
CA ARG A 157 -30.52 -30.17 -1.42
C ARG A 157 -31.65 -30.11 -2.44
N PRO A 158 -31.44 -30.46 -3.72
CA PRO A 158 -32.54 -30.96 -4.52
C PRO A 158 -33.01 -32.23 -3.81
N GLY A 159 -34.22 -32.20 -3.28
CA GLY A 159 -34.85 -33.39 -2.73
C GLY A 159 -34.92 -34.48 -3.80
N SER A 160 -34.48 -35.68 -3.45
CA SER A 160 -34.97 -36.94 -4.00
C SER A 160 -35.09 -37.87 -2.81
N PRO A 161 -36.23 -38.54 -2.61
CA PRO A 161 -36.66 -39.59 -3.53
C PRO A 161 -38.18 -39.60 -3.80
N GLY A 162 -38.56 -39.49 -5.08
CA GLY A 162 -39.88 -39.92 -5.52
C GLY A 162 -39.92 -41.45 -5.58
N SER A 163 -40.43 -42.09 -4.53
CA SER A 163 -40.82 -43.49 -4.55
C SER A 163 -41.95 -43.69 -5.57
N GLY A 164 -41.62 -44.22 -6.74
CA GLY A 164 -42.62 -44.74 -7.68
C GLY A 164 -43.22 -46.04 -7.13
N PRO A 165 -44.55 -46.18 -7.03
CA PRO A 165 -45.15 -47.44 -6.61
C PRO A 165 -44.93 -48.50 -7.70
N SER A 166 -44.34 -49.62 -7.26
CA SER A 166 -44.33 -50.90 -7.96
C SER A 166 -45.77 -51.37 -8.13
N GLY A 167 -46.23 -51.44 -9.37
CA GLY A 167 -47.56 -51.96 -9.75
C GLY A 167 -47.40 -53.07 -10.77
N SER A 168 -47.32 -54.30 -10.28
CA SER A 168 -47.41 -55.53 -11.07
C SER A 168 -48.84 -55.77 -11.55
N THR A 169 -48.94 -56.34 -12.75
CA THR A 169 -50.10 -56.86 -13.51
C THR A 169 -51.08 -57.73 -12.70
N PRO A 170 -52.33 -57.91 -13.19
CA PRO A 170 -52.63 -58.89 -14.23
C PRO A 170 -53.31 -58.33 -15.48
#